data_AF-A0A3D4JV47-F1
#
_entry.id   AF-A0A3D4JV47-F1
#
_cell.length_a   1.000
_cell.length_b   1.000
_cell.length_c   1.000
_cell.angle_alpha   90.00
_cell.angle_beta   90.00
_cell.angle_gamma   90.00
#
_symmetry.space_group_name_H-M   'P 1'
#
loop_
_entity.id
_entity.type
_entity.pdbx_description
1 polymer ?
#
loop_
_entity_poly.entity_id
_entity_poly.type
_entity_poly.pdbx_seq_one_letter_code
_entity_poly.pdbx_strand_id
1 'polypeptide(L)' 'MKPFTFRQFEIQQSKNVFRVGTDGVLLGALACVDNASKVLEVGTGTGLISMMLA' A
#
# COMPACT_ATOMS: atom_id res chain seq x y z
N MET A 1 -12.98 11.15 1.56
CA MET A 1 -11.91 11.97 2.19
C MET A 1 -10.97 12.40 1.08
N LYS A 2 -9.94 13.23 1.32
CA LYS A 2 -8.95 13.48 0.26
C LYS A 2 -8.23 12.16 -0.09
N PRO A 3 -7.94 11.89 -1.37
CA PRO A 3 -7.10 10.76 -1.76
C PRO A 3 -5.74 10.84 -1.09
N PHE A 4 -5.11 9.69 -0.83
CA PHE A 4 -3.71 9.64 -0.43
C PHE A 4 -2.85 9.50 -1.68
N THR A 5 -1.93 10.44 -1.91
CA THR A 5 -1.20 10.54 -3.18
C THR A 5 0.24 10.09 -3.00
N PHE A 6 0.65 9.10 -3.79
CA PHE A 6 2.04 8.74 -4.06
C PHE A 6 2.48 9.37 -5.39
N ARG A 7 3.77 9.28 -5.72
CA ARG A 7 4.31 9.86 -6.96
C ARG A 7 3.75 9.24 -8.24
N GLN A 8 3.32 7.98 -8.19
CA GLN A 8 2.90 7.21 -9.38
C GLN A 8 1.43 6.79 -9.34
N PHE A 9 0.79 6.86 -8.17
CA PHE A 9 -0.60 6.45 -8.01
C PHE A 9 -1.26 7.16 -6.83
N GLU A 10 -2.58 7.04 -6.74
CA GLU A 10 -3.38 7.54 -5.62
C GLU A 10 -4.27 6.43 -5.04
N ILE A 11 -4.54 6.52 -3.74
CA ILE A 11 -5.48 5.65 -3.04
C ILE A 11 -6.70 6.48 -2.64
N GLN A 12 -7.85 6.10 -3.18
CA GLN A 12 -9.14 6.71 -2.86
C GLN A 12 -9.60 6.27 -1.46
N GLN A 13 -9.91 7.25 -0.60
CA GLN A 13 -10.21 6.96 0.82
C GLN A 13 -11.66 7.29 1.20
N SER A 14 -12.28 6.35 1.92
CA SER A 14 -13.62 6.46 2.48
C SER A 14 -13.59 6.59 4.00
N LYS A 15 -14.61 7.23 4.57
CA LYS A 15 -14.73 7.34 6.04
C LYS A 15 -15.11 6.01 6.70
N ASN A 16 -15.70 5.08 5.96
CA ASN A 16 -16.38 3.89 6.49
C ASN A 16 -15.59 2.59 6.34
N VAL A 17 -14.45 2.63 5.65
CA VAL A 17 -13.61 1.45 5.36
C VAL A 17 -12.14 1.87 5.36
N PHE A 18 -11.24 0.88 5.36
CA PHE A 18 -9.78 0.97 5.53
C PHE A 18 -9.13 2.28 5.02
N ARG A 19 -8.15 2.77 5.78
CA ARG A 19 -7.37 3.97 5.46
C ARG A 19 -5.91 3.61 5.24
N VAL A 20 -5.19 4.49 4.56
CA VAL A 20 -3.72 4.39 4.48
C VAL A 20 -3.17 4.64 5.89
N GLY A 21 -2.52 3.61 6.43
CA GLY A 21 -1.77 3.68 7.68
C GLY A 21 -0.29 3.95 7.40
N THR A 22 0.33 4.79 8.22
CA THR A 22 1.77 5.10 8.12
C THR A 22 2.62 3.85 8.31
N ASP A 23 2.19 2.93 9.16
CA ASP A 23 2.79 1.61 9.34
C ASP A 23 2.84 0.79 8.05
N GLY A 24 1.76 0.78 7.26
CA GLY A 24 1.73 0.12 5.95
C GLY A 24 2.69 0.78 4.94
N VAL A 25 2.82 2.10 4.97
CA VAL A 25 3.79 2.83 4.13
C VAL A 25 5.23 2.46 4.52
N LEU A 26 5.53 2.45 5.82
CA LEU A 26 6.86 2.09 6.33
C LEU A 26 7.19 0.64 6.01
N LEU A 27 6.24 -0.28 6.21
CA LEU A 27 6.42 -1.69 5.89
C LEU A 27 6.72 -1.90 4.39
N GLY A 28 5.93 -1.28 3.50
CA GLY A 28 6.17 -1.38 2.06
C GLY A 28 7.51 -0.78 1.64
N ALA A 29 7.95 0.32 2.27
CA ALA A 29 9.23 0.95 1.96
C ALA A 29 10.45 0.18 2.51
N LEU A 30 10.28 -0.55 3.62
CA LEU A 30 11.32 -1.36 4.25
C LEU A 30 11.36 -2.80 3.75
N ALA A 31 10.34 -3.25 3.02
CA ALA A 31 10.27 -4.59 2.47
C ALA A 31 11.37 -4.78 1.41
N CYS A 32 12.37 -5.61 1.72
CA CYS A 32 13.38 -6.01 0.76
C CYS A 32 12.81 -7.11 -0.14
N VAL A 33 12.39 -6.75 -1.34
CA VAL A 33 11.78 -7.67 -2.32
C VAL A 33 12.54 -7.70 -3.65
N ASP A 34 13.82 -7.30 -3.64
CA ASP A 34 14.67 -7.33 -4.83
C ASP A 34 14.71 -8.76 -5.41
N ASN A 35 14.31 -8.89 -6.68
CA ASN A 35 14.17 -10.16 -7.41
C ASN A 35 13.05 -11.11 -6.93
N ALA A 36 12.12 -10.63 -6.10
CA ALA A 36 10.93 -11.42 -5.76
C ALA A 36 10.04 -11.62 -6.99
N SER A 37 9.84 -12.87 -7.40
CA SER A 37 8.95 -13.23 -8.52
C SER A 37 7.50 -13.44 -8.11
N LYS A 38 7.26 -13.66 -6.81
CA LYS A 38 5.94 -13.88 -6.22
C LYS A 38 5.90 -13.23 -4.85
N VAL A 39 4.87 -12.42 -4.61
CA VAL A 39 4.60 -11.77 -3.33
C VAL A 39 3.17 -12.09 -2.92
N LEU A 40 2.96 -12.33 -1.62
CA LEU A 40 1.64 -12.49 -1.02
C LEU A 40 1.47 -11.43 0.06
N GLU A 41 0.49 -10.54 -0.12
CA GLU A 41 0.05 -9.62 0.91
C GLU A 41 -1.16 -10.22 1.65
N VAL A 42 -0.99 -10.56 2.93
CA VAL A 42 -2.08 -11.05 3.77
C VAL A 42 -2.74 -9.87 4.49
N GLY A 43 -4.04 -9.70 4.31
CA GLY A 43 -4.76 -8.55 4.89
C GLY A 43 -4.57 -7.26 4.08
N THR A 44 -4.67 -7.36 2.75
CA THR A 44 -4.37 -6.30 1.76
C THR A 44 -5.05 -4.95 2.01
N GLY A 45 -6.19 -4.91 2.69
CA GLY A 45 -6.84 -3.66 3.10
C GLY A 45 -7.06 -2.70 1.91
N THR A 46 -6.30 -1.62 1.88
CA THR A 46 -6.36 -0.59 0.81
C THR A 46 -5.63 -0.98 -0.49
N GLY A 47 -4.91 -2.11 -0.52
CA GLY A 47 -4.03 -2.49 -1.62
C GLY A 47 -2.70 -1.73 -1.65
N LEU A 48 -2.39 -0.98 -0.59
CA LEU A 48 -1.23 -0.09 -0.54
C LEU A 48 0.09 -0.79 -0.84
N ILE A 49 0.40 -1.88 -0.13
CA ILE A 49 1.72 -2.52 -0.27
C ILE A 49 1.80 -3.21 -1.63
N SER A 50 0.73 -3.90 -2.06
CA SER A 50 0.64 -4.44 -3.42
C SER A 50 0.91 -3.38 -4.50
N MET A 51 0.37 -2.17 -4.36
CA MET A 51 0.63 -1.07 -5.30
C MET A 51 2.05 -0.49 -5.20
N MET A 52 2.68 -0.55 -4.02
CA MET A 52 4.08 -0.12 -3.86
C MET A 52 5.08 -1.11 -4.47
N LEU A 53 4.72 -2.40 -4.51
CA LEU A 53 5.59 -3.47 -5.02
C LEU A 53 5.36 -3.81 -6.51
N ALA A 54 4.32 -3.25 -7.13
CA ALA A 54 3.97 -3.42 -8.54
C ALA A 54 4.83 -2.51 -9.45
#